data_AF-A0A494TQ78-F1
#
_entry.id   AF-A0A494TQ78-F1
#
_cell.length_a   1.000
_cell.length_b   1.000
_cell.length_c   1.000
_cell.angle_alpha   90.00
_cell.angle_beta   90.00
_cell.angle_gamma   90.00
#
_symmetry.space_group_name_H-M   'P 1'
#
loop_
_entity.id
_entity.type
_entity.pdbx_description
1 polymer ?
#
loop_
_entity_poly.entity_id
_entity_poly.type
_entity_poly.pdbx_seq_one_letter_code
_entity_poly.pdbx_strand_id
1 'polypeptide(L)'
;MLGFLRYVALGPAPDPHVDFGQSMGEDIRFMWRFRRCRRLSVEWRTPTQEEVSQIAADAILARFGDVTIAVGEVDGRRWIVRERDWHGWPDPPRYVFFAVDQSGAVWAARDFDWWPRGWPAM
;
A
#
# COMPACT_ATOMS: atom_id res chain seq x y z
N MET A 1 2.81 10.12 -15.02
CA MET A 1 1.81 9.06 -14.72
C MET A 1 2.37 7.71 -15.20
N LEU A 2 3.39 7.14 -14.53
CA LEU A 2 3.97 5.83 -14.91
C LEU A 2 4.90 5.25 -13.81
N GLY A 3 4.59 5.46 -12.52
CA GLY A 3 5.56 5.21 -11.43
C GLY A 3 5.49 3.84 -10.75
N PHE A 4 4.39 3.09 -10.87
CA PHE A 4 4.21 1.85 -10.12
C PHE A 4 4.75 0.61 -10.84
N LEU A 5 5.08 0.74 -12.13
CA LEU A 5 5.18 -0.40 -13.07
C LEU A 5 6.61 -0.84 -13.42
N ARG A 6 7.65 -0.41 -12.69
CA ARG A 6 9.03 -0.73 -13.09
C ARG A 6 10.00 -1.12 -11.99
N TYR A 7 9.55 -1.32 -10.75
CA TYR A 7 10.44 -1.73 -9.65
C TYR A 7 10.73 -3.25 -9.59
N VAL A 8 10.34 -4.01 -10.61
CA VAL A 8 10.55 -5.47 -10.69
C VAL A 8 11.83 -5.86 -11.47
N ALA A 9 12.57 -4.91 -12.06
CA ALA A 9 13.61 -5.26 -13.04
C ALA A 9 15.05 -5.51 -12.49
N LEU A 10 15.31 -5.47 -11.18
CA LEU A 10 16.69 -5.61 -10.64
C LEU A 10 16.81 -6.48 -9.37
N GLY A 11 15.91 -7.45 -9.17
CA GLY A 11 16.00 -8.44 -8.09
C GLY A 11 16.15 -9.87 -8.61
N PRO A 12 16.60 -10.84 -7.78
CA PRO A 12 16.62 -12.24 -8.17
C PRO A 12 15.22 -12.72 -8.57
N ALA A 13 15.17 -13.80 -9.36
CA ALA A 13 13.97 -14.33 -10.01
C ALA A 13 12.72 -14.31 -9.12
N PRO A 14 11.55 -13.94 -9.68
CA PRO A 14 10.32 -13.84 -8.91
C PRO A 14 9.94 -15.19 -8.30
N ASP A 15 9.62 -15.17 -7.01
CA ASP A 15 8.96 -16.29 -6.33
C ASP A 15 7.57 -16.48 -6.98
N PRO A 16 7.26 -17.68 -7.52
CA PRO A 16 5.99 -17.95 -8.20
C PRO A 16 4.75 -17.85 -7.29
N HIS A 17 4.92 -17.60 -5.99
CA HIS A 17 3.81 -17.42 -5.05
C HIS A 17 3.47 -15.95 -4.75
N VAL A 18 4.18 -14.98 -5.34
CA VAL A 18 3.96 -13.54 -5.07
C VAL A 18 3.73 -12.75 -6.38
N ASP A 19 2.62 -13.04 -7.04
CA ASP A 19 2.14 -12.34 -8.24
C ASP A 19 1.45 -11.02 -7.88
N PHE A 20 2.22 -10.04 -7.42
CA PHE A 20 1.71 -8.68 -7.17
C PHE A 20 2.18 -7.71 -8.25
N GLY A 21 1.26 -7.16 -9.04
CA GLY A 21 1.54 -6.08 -10.00
C GLY A 21 2.33 -6.52 -11.24
N GLN A 22 2.17 -7.77 -11.68
CA GLN A 22 2.91 -8.30 -12.82
C GLN A 22 2.18 -8.13 -14.16
N SER A 23 0.88 -7.78 -14.16
CA SER A 23 0.09 -7.59 -15.38
C SER A 23 -0.62 -6.23 -15.45
N MET A 24 -0.73 -5.70 -16.67
CA MET A 24 -1.44 -4.44 -16.96
C MET A 24 -2.92 -4.48 -16.51
N GLY A 25 -3.55 -5.66 -16.59
CA GLY A 25 -4.93 -5.86 -16.13
C GLY A 25 -5.06 -5.73 -14.61
N GLU A 26 -4.08 -6.23 -13.85
CA GLU A 26 -4.02 -6.05 -12.41
C GLU A 26 -3.76 -4.60 -12.04
N ASP A 27 -2.86 -3.91 -12.73
CA ASP A 27 -2.61 -2.49 -12.46
C ASP A 27 -3.86 -1.63 -12.65
N ILE A 28 -4.62 -1.89 -13.71
CA ILE A 28 -5.90 -1.22 -13.95
C ILE A 28 -6.86 -1.53 -12.80
N ARG A 29 -6.96 -2.80 -12.38
CA ARG A 29 -7.81 -3.22 -11.26
C ARG A 29 -7.42 -2.53 -9.95
N PHE A 30 -6.12 -2.47 -9.64
CA PHE A 30 -5.58 -1.78 -8.48
C PHE A 30 -5.87 -0.28 -8.51
N MET A 31 -5.68 0.36 -9.67
CA MET A 31 -6.02 1.77 -9.86
C MET A 31 -7.52 2.03 -9.61
N TRP A 32 -8.41 1.19 -10.15
CA TRP A 32 -9.86 1.33 -9.92
C TRP A 32 -10.24 1.11 -8.46
N ARG A 33 -9.66 0.10 -7.80
CA ARG A 33 -9.88 -0.17 -6.38
C ARG A 33 -9.40 0.99 -5.51
N PHE A 34 -8.20 1.52 -5.76
CA PHE A 34 -7.70 2.69 -5.03
C PHE A 34 -8.59 3.92 -5.23
N ARG A 35 -9.07 4.16 -6.47
CA ARG A 35 -10.03 5.24 -6.75
C ARG A 35 -11.35 5.09 -5.98
N ARG A 36 -11.78 3.86 -5.70
CA ARG A 36 -12.91 3.58 -4.81
C ARG A 36 -12.52 3.83 -3.35
N CYS A 37 -11.36 3.35 -2.89
CA CYS A 37 -10.90 3.51 -1.51
C CYS A 37 -10.81 4.97 -1.07
N ARG A 38 -10.26 5.85 -1.91
CA ARG A 38 -10.11 7.29 -1.61
C ARG A 38 -11.43 8.05 -1.43
N ARG A 39 -12.58 7.41 -1.67
CA ARG A 39 -13.92 7.98 -1.49
C ARG A 39 -14.63 7.45 -0.25
N LEU A 40 -14.09 6.44 0.41
CA LEU A 40 -14.65 5.86 1.62
C LEU A 40 -14.10 6.61 2.84
N SER A 41 -14.98 6.82 3.82
CA SER A 41 -14.56 7.30 5.14
C SER A 41 -13.88 6.15 5.87
N VAL A 42 -12.76 6.46 6.53
CA VAL A 42 -11.99 5.49 7.30
C VAL A 42 -11.67 6.14 8.64
N GLU A 43 -11.90 5.41 9.71
CA GLU A 43 -11.39 5.80 11.03
C GLU A 43 -9.92 5.38 11.10
N TRP A 44 -9.05 6.31 10.76
CA TRP A 44 -7.61 6.10 10.84
C TRP A 44 -7.16 6.18 12.30
N ARG A 45 -6.26 5.28 12.67
CA ARG A 45 -5.58 5.30 13.96
C ARG A 45 -4.09 5.04 13.80
N THR A 46 -3.34 5.47 14.80
CA THR A 46 -1.94 5.08 14.94
C THR A 46 -1.84 3.57 15.15
N PRO A 47 -0.94 2.86 14.44
CA PRO A 47 -0.72 1.44 14.65
C PRO A 47 -0.12 1.18 16.03
N THR A 48 -0.42 0.03 16.62
CA THR A 48 0.29 -0.43 17.83
C THR A 48 1.68 -0.94 17.48
N GLN A 49 2.57 -1.05 18.47
CA GLN A 49 3.91 -1.58 18.24
C GLN A 49 3.91 -3.02 17.68
N GLU A 50 2.96 -3.84 18.13
CA GLU A 50 2.80 -5.20 17.62
C GLU A 50 2.41 -5.20 16.14
N GLU A 51 1.48 -4.33 15.76
CA GLU A 51 1.06 -4.19 14.37
C GLU A 51 2.18 -3.70 13.45
N VAL A 52 3.00 -2.76 13.93
CA VAL A 52 4.19 -2.31 13.21
C VAL A 52 5.14 -3.48 12.97
N SER A 53 5.43 -4.27 14.01
CA SER A 53 6.30 -5.45 13.90
C SER A 53 5.74 -6.52 12.95
N GLN A 54 4.43 -6.78 13.00
CA GLN A 54 3.78 -7.74 12.09
C GLN A 54 3.85 -7.27 10.64
N ILE A 55 3.58 -5.99 10.37
CA ILE A 55 3.64 -5.41 9.01
C ILE A 55 5.07 -5.38 8.49
N ALA A 56 6.06 -5.11 9.36
CA ALA A 56 7.47 -5.13 8.99
C ALA A 56 8.00 -6.55 8.71
N ALA A 57 7.37 -7.59 9.27
CA ALA A 57 7.70 -8.98 9.00
C ALA A 57 7.07 -9.54 7.71
N ASP A 58 6.09 -8.85 7.14
CA ASP A 58 5.39 -9.30 5.92
C ASP A 58 6.27 -9.11 4.67
N ALA A 59 6.47 -10.18 3.91
CA ALA A 59 7.38 -10.21 2.76
C ALA A 59 6.99 -9.24 1.62
N ILE A 60 5.71 -8.86 1.51
CA ILE A 60 5.21 -7.93 0.50
C ILE A 60 5.22 -6.52 1.08
N LEU A 61 4.54 -6.31 2.21
CA LEU A 61 4.33 -4.98 2.77
C LEU A 61 5.65 -4.34 3.15
N ALA A 62 6.58 -5.11 3.74
CA ALA A 62 7.90 -4.63 4.18
C ALA A 62 8.71 -3.97 3.05
N ARG A 63 8.51 -4.40 1.79
CA ARG A 63 9.24 -3.89 0.62
C ARG A 63 8.86 -2.45 0.24
N PHE A 64 7.76 -1.93 0.77
CA PHE A 64 7.21 -0.64 0.39
C PHE A 64 6.96 0.25 1.60
N GLY A 65 7.67 1.36 1.68
CA GLY A 65 7.61 2.24 2.85
C GLY A 65 8.53 1.75 3.95
N ASP A 66 8.94 2.69 4.79
CA ASP A 66 9.85 2.47 5.91
C ASP A 66 9.04 2.31 7.20
N VAL A 67 8.09 3.23 7.42
CA VAL A 67 7.32 3.30 8.67
C VAL A 67 5.83 3.15 8.41
N THR A 68 5.13 2.34 9.21
CA THR A 68 3.66 2.29 9.20
C THR A 68 3.13 3.44 10.05
N ILE A 69 2.37 4.35 9.42
CA ILE A 69 1.90 5.58 10.08
C ILE A 69 0.43 5.57 10.42
N ALA A 70 -0.37 4.79 9.69
CA ALA A 70 -1.81 4.73 9.89
C ALA A 70 -2.33 3.34 9.58
N VAL A 71 -3.28 2.89 10.38
CA VAL A 71 -4.08 1.70 10.10
C VAL A 71 -5.56 2.02 10.29
N GLY A 72 -6.41 1.29 9.58
CA GLY A 72 -7.85 1.39 9.71
C GLY A 72 -8.50 0.10 9.26
N GLU A 73 -9.81 0.00 9.45
CA GLU A 73 -10.59 -1.15 8.99
C GLU A 73 -11.80 -0.68 8.20
N VAL A 74 -11.99 -1.25 7.01
CA VAL A 74 -13.11 -0.93 6.11
C VAL A 74 -13.57 -2.20 5.42
N ASP A 75 -14.85 -2.52 5.52
CA ASP A 75 -15.46 -3.71 4.91
C ASP A 75 -14.69 -5.01 5.22
N GLY A 76 -14.26 -5.18 6.48
CA GLY A 76 -13.50 -6.35 6.96
C GLY A 76 -12.09 -6.46 6.36
N ARG A 77 -11.57 -5.38 5.77
CA ARG A 77 -10.20 -5.30 5.25
C ARG A 77 -9.38 -4.38 6.12
N ARG A 78 -8.16 -4.80 6.41
CA ARG A 78 -7.18 -3.98 7.09
C ARG A 78 -6.56 -3.01 6.10
N TRP A 79 -6.71 -1.72 6.35
CA TRP A 79 -6.13 -0.66 5.56
C TRP A 79 -4.87 -0.16 6.26
N ILE A 80 -3.79 0.00 5.51
CA ILE A 80 -2.47 0.31 6.03
C ILE A 80 -1.90 1.44 5.17
N VAL A 81 -1.36 2.47 5.80
CA VAL A 81 -0.53 3.45 5.14
C VAL A 81 0.87 3.40 5.71
N ARG A 82 1.84 3.25 4.81
CA ARG A 82 3.26 3.36 5.13
C ARG A 82 3.83 4.61 4.49
N GLU A 83 4.82 5.19 5.14
CA GLU A 83 5.56 6.37 4.72
C GLU A 83 6.99 6.00 4.36
N ARG A 84 7.54 6.69 3.35
CA ARG A 84 8.94 6.59 2.95
C ARG A 84 9.73 7.77 3.50
N ASP A 85 10.90 7.48 4.07
CA ASP A 85 11.84 8.50 4.54
C ASP A 85 12.40 9.32 3.36
N TRP A 86 12.58 8.67 2.21
CA TRP A 86 13.06 9.27 0.97
C TRP A 86 11.96 9.26 -0.09
N HIS A 87 11.57 10.44 -0.58
CA HIS A 87 10.47 10.58 -1.53
C HIS A 87 10.58 11.85 -2.38
N GLY A 88 9.85 11.85 -3.51
CA GLY A 88 9.81 12.96 -4.46
C GLY A 88 10.84 12.80 -5.58
N TRP A 89 10.57 13.38 -6.75
CA TRP A 89 11.34 13.09 -7.97
C TRP A 89 12.86 13.23 -7.77
N PRO A 90 13.67 12.20 -8.12
CA PRO A 90 13.34 10.99 -8.89
C PRO A 90 12.75 9.81 -8.09
N ASP A 91 12.64 9.94 -6.78
CA ASP A 91 12.15 8.90 -5.87
C ASP A 91 10.61 8.72 -5.92
N PRO A 92 10.10 7.57 -5.42
CA PRO A 92 8.66 7.31 -5.34
C PRO A 92 7.90 8.32 -4.47
N PRO A 93 6.56 8.36 -4.59
CA PRO A 93 5.72 9.18 -3.72
C PRO A 93 5.87 8.85 -2.24
N ARG A 94 5.62 9.83 -1.38
CA ARG A 94 5.83 9.75 0.07
C ARG A 94 5.09 8.59 0.73
N TYR A 95 3.84 8.38 0.36
CA TYR A 95 2.99 7.39 1.01
C TYR A 95 2.69 6.21 0.09
N VAL A 96 2.54 5.04 0.70
CA VAL A 96 2.01 3.83 0.07
C VAL A 96 0.84 3.32 0.87
N PHE A 97 -0.27 3.06 0.18
CA PHE A 97 -1.48 2.49 0.74
C PHE A 97 -1.58 1.01 0.40
N PHE A 98 -2.05 0.21 1.35
CA PHE A 98 -2.48 -1.17 1.17
C PHE A 98 -3.87 -1.38 1.78
N ALA A 99 -4.71 -2.15 1.11
CA ALA A 99 -5.88 -2.80 1.69
C ALA A 99 -5.67 -4.30 1.61
N VAL A 100 -5.62 -4.96 2.75
CA VAL A 100 -5.35 -6.39 2.91
C VAL A 100 -6.62 -7.07 3.40
N ASP A 101 -7.00 -8.17 2.76
CA ASP A 101 -8.14 -8.97 3.22
C ASP A 101 -7.77 -9.87 4.40
N GLN A 102 -8.75 -10.60 4.93
CA GLN A 102 -8.58 -11.47 6.10
C GLN A 102 -7.62 -12.64 5.86
N SER A 103 -7.34 -12.99 4.60
CA SER A 103 -6.36 -14.03 4.24
C SER A 103 -4.93 -13.52 4.16
N GLY A 104 -4.72 -12.21 4.29
CA GLY A 104 -3.42 -11.58 4.09
C GLY A 104 -3.16 -11.16 2.63
N ALA A 105 -4.10 -11.39 1.72
CA ALA A 105 -3.93 -11.02 0.32
C ALA A 105 -4.17 -9.52 0.09
N VAL A 106 -3.34 -8.91 -0.75
CA VAL A 106 -3.45 -7.48 -1.09
C VAL A 106 -4.60 -7.25 -2.07
N TRP A 107 -5.70 -6.68 -1.57
CA TRP A 107 -6.86 -6.33 -2.37
C TRP A 107 -6.66 -5.03 -3.15
N ALA A 108 -6.03 -4.02 -2.54
CA ALA A 108 -5.65 -2.78 -3.22
C ALA A 108 -4.28 -2.29 -2.75
N ALA A 109 -3.49 -1.68 -3.63
CA ALA A 109 -2.35 -0.86 -3.21
C ALA A 109 -2.09 0.29 -4.18
N ARG A 110 -1.52 1.38 -3.66
CA ARG A 110 -1.10 2.52 -4.48
C ARG A 110 -0.17 3.48 -3.75
N ASP A 111 0.79 4.04 -4.48
CA ASP A 111 1.56 5.21 -4.03
C ASP A 111 0.78 6.52 -4.18
N PHE A 112 0.95 7.46 -3.25
CA PHE A 112 0.35 8.79 -3.31
C PHE A 112 1.18 9.83 -2.52
N ASP A 113 1.17 11.08 -2.97
CA ASP A 113 1.91 12.18 -2.32
C ASP A 113 1.08 12.94 -1.28
N TRP A 114 -0.25 12.95 -1.44
CA TRP A 114 -1.15 13.78 -0.64
C TRP A 114 -2.28 12.93 -0.07
N TRP A 115 -2.52 13.09 1.23
CA TRP A 115 -3.62 12.40 1.92
C TRP A 115 -4.93 12.62 1.15
N PRO A 116 -5.65 11.54 0.77
CA PRO A 116 -6.92 11.67 0.10
C PRO A 116 -7.90 12.55 0.87
N ARG A 117 -8.57 13.49 0.18
CA ARG A 117 -9.53 14.42 0.81
C ARG A 117 -10.68 13.74 1.57
N GLY A 118 -11.06 12.52 1.16
CA GLY A 118 -12.13 11.76 1.82
C GLY A 118 -11.66 11.02 3.06
N TRP A 119 -10.36 11.03 3.36
CA TRP A 119 -9.81 10.43 4.56
C TRP A 119 -9.68 11.53 5.62
N PRO A 120 -10.32 11.37 6.78
CA PRO A 120 -10.15 12.32 7.87
C PRO A 120 -8.68 12.36 8.30
N ALA A 121 -8.24 13.53 8.76
CA ALA A 121 -6.96 13.63 9.44
C ALA A 121 -7.02 12.82 10.75
N MET A 122 -5.91 12.20 11.11
CA MET A 122 -5.71 11.56 12.41
C MET A 122 -5.57 12.58 13.52
#